data_AF-A0A812X1C5-F1
#
_entry.id   AF-A0A812X1C5-F1
#
_cell.length_a   1.000
_cell.length_b   1.000
_cell.length_c   1.000
_cell.angle_alpha   90.00
_cell.angle_beta   90.00
_cell.angle_gamma   90.00
#
_symmetry.space_group_name_H-M   'P 1'
#
loop_
_entity.id
_entity.type
_entity.pdbx_description
1 polymer ?
#
loop_
_entity_poly.entity_id
_entity_poly.type
_entity_poly.pdbx_seq_one_letter_code
_entity_poly.pdbx_strand_id
1 'polypeptide(L)'
;AELAARRPSLTKELDQLMENLKKDPTEEGFTQSEVSRLYSGFRRFMMPGSIDVHKDDIFELLTFLGCVFLDRVEVRALMDKTTKYDYMAFDDFESFMGKYAQYCQERYRVIFDRFDEDGSGTISIE
;
A
#
# COMPACT_ATOMS: atom_id res chain seq x y z
N ALA A 1 -8.55 -41.30 10.30
CA ALA A 1 -7.80 -40.26 11.02
C ALA A 1 -7.88 -38.99 10.19
N GLU A 2 -8.91 -38.20 10.45
CA GLU A 2 -9.33 -37.08 9.60
C GLU A 2 -8.57 -35.82 10.03
N LEU A 3 -7.74 -35.30 9.11
CA LEU A 3 -7.01 -34.04 9.26
C LEU A 3 -8.01 -32.87 9.23
N ALA A 4 -8.60 -32.55 10.38
CA ALA A 4 -9.29 -31.30 10.59
C ALA A 4 -8.26 -30.15 10.62
N ALA A 5 -7.97 -29.59 9.45
CA ALA A 5 -7.26 -28.33 9.33
C ALA A 5 -8.04 -27.26 10.10
N ARG A 6 -7.48 -26.82 11.23
CA ARG A 6 -8.00 -25.74 12.07
C ARG A 6 -8.15 -24.48 11.20
N ARG A 7 -9.40 -24.11 10.87
CA ARG A 7 -9.69 -22.77 10.34
C ARG A 7 -9.32 -21.75 11.42
N PRO A 8 -8.55 -20.71 11.11
CA PRO A 8 -8.35 -19.58 12.03
C PRO A 8 -9.72 -18.98 12.38
N SER A 9 -9.91 -18.52 13.64
CA SER A 9 -11.15 -17.83 13.98
C SER A 9 -11.13 -16.44 13.34
N LEU A 10 -12.27 -16.03 12.78
CA LEU A 10 -12.45 -14.71 12.13
C LEU A 10 -11.94 -13.55 13.01
N THR A 11 -12.11 -13.68 14.33
CA THR A 11 -11.63 -12.69 15.31
C THR A 11 -10.12 -12.49 15.27
N LYS A 12 -9.33 -13.56 15.13
CA LYS A 12 -7.86 -13.45 15.06
C LYS A 12 -7.38 -12.83 13.77
N GLU A 13 -8.07 -13.09 12.66
CA GLU A 13 -7.75 -12.47 11.37
C GLU A 13 -8.09 -10.98 11.38
N LEU A 14 -9.21 -10.60 12.02
CA LEU A 14 -9.60 -9.22 12.19
C LEU A 14 -8.65 -8.45 13.13
N ASP A 15 -8.27 -9.05 14.26
CA ASP A 15 -7.31 -8.46 15.19
C ASP A 15 -5.95 -8.24 14.51
N GLN A 16 -5.49 -9.22 13.73
CA GLN A 16 -4.24 -9.11 12.98
C GLN A 16 -4.33 -8.03 11.89
N LEU A 17 -5.48 -7.92 11.20
CA LEU A 17 -5.72 -6.86 10.22
C LEU A 17 -5.69 -5.49 10.90
N MET A 18 -6.36 -5.35 12.05
CA MET A 18 -6.38 -4.10 12.82
C MET A 18 -4.98 -3.72 13.31
N GLU A 19 -4.19 -4.67 13.80
CA GLU A 19 -2.81 -4.43 14.19
C GLU A 19 -1.94 -4.03 12.99
N ASN A 20 -2.11 -4.67 11.83
CA ASN A 20 -1.38 -4.29 10.62
C ASN A 20 -1.78 -2.89 10.12
N LEU A 21 -3.04 -2.48 10.30
CA LEU A 21 -3.52 -1.13 9.97
C LEU A 21 -2.99 -0.04 10.91
N LYS A 22 -2.58 -0.40 12.13
CA LYS A 22 -1.97 0.55 13.09
C LYS A 22 -0.49 0.82 12.83
N LYS A 23 0.19 -0.05 12.09
CA LYS A 23 1.62 0.10 11.81
C LYS A 23 1.81 1.23 10.81
N ASP A 24 2.65 2.20 11.17
CA ASP A 24 3.16 3.14 10.18
C ASP A 24 4.21 2.40 9.34
N PRO A 25 3.95 2.16 8.05
CA PRO A 25 4.89 1.44 7.18
C PRO A 25 6.22 2.20 6.98
N THR A 26 6.31 3.46 7.38
CA THR A 26 7.56 4.23 7.36
C THR A 26 8.41 4.07 8.62
N GLU A 27 7.81 3.76 9.78
CA GLU A 27 8.54 3.57 11.05
C GLU A 27 8.88 2.09 11.31
N GLU A 28 7.94 1.18 11.06
CA GLU A 28 8.15 -0.26 11.28
C GLU A 28 8.57 -1.02 10.01
N GLY A 29 8.45 -0.38 8.84
CA GLY A 29 8.69 -1.02 7.55
C GLY A 29 7.60 -2.02 7.16
N PHE A 30 7.71 -2.57 5.96
CA PHE A 30 6.80 -3.62 5.49
C PHE A 30 7.17 -4.98 6.08
N THR A 31 6.16 -5.80 6.38
CA THR A 31 6.40 -7.20 6.74
C THR A 31 6.98 -7.98 5.57
N GLN A 32 7.68 -9.09 5.84
CA GLN A 32 8.28 -9.91 4.78
C GLN A 32 7.25 -10.41 3.74
N SER A 33 6.03 -10.73 4.18
CA SER A 33 4.94 -11.11 3.27
C SER A 33 4.48 -9.95 2.38
N GLU A 34 4.47 -8.73 2.90
CA GLU A 34 4.13 -7.54 2.13
C GLU A 34 5.23 -7.20 1.13
N VAL A 35 6.49 -7.21 1.56
CA VAL A 35 7.65 -7.02 0.66
C VAL A 35 7.62 -8.06 -0.46
N SER A 36 7.35 -9.33 -0.14
CA SER A 36 7.22 -10.40 -1.14
C SER A 36 6.07 -10.16 -2.12
N ARG A 37 4.93 -9.65 -1.65
CA ARG A 37 3.79 -9.26 -2.50
C ARG A 37 4.15 -8.09 -3.41
N LEU A 38 4.78 -7.04 -2.86
CA LEU A 38 5.23 -5.86 -3.60
C LEU A 38 6.24 -6.26 -4.68
N TYR A 39 7.25 -7.05 -4.33
CA TYR A 39 8.25 -7.54 -5.27
C TYR A 39 7.65 -8.40 -6.38
N SER A 40 6.69 -9.26 -6.04
CA SER A 40 5.97 -10.09 -7.03
C SER A 40 5.15 -9.25 -8.02
N GLY A 41 4.62 -8.10 -7.59
CA GLY A 41 4.00 -7.12 -8.47
C GLY A 41 5.04 -6.40 -9.32
N PHE A 42 6.05 -5.80 -8.67
CA PHE A 42 7.12 -5.02 -9.31
C PHE A 42 7.81 -5.77 -10.44
N ARG A 43 8.15 -7.05 -10.21
CA ARG A 43 8.80 -7.92 -11.20
C ARG A 43 7.99 -8.06 -12.50
N ARG A 44 6.66 -7.91 -12.47
CA ARG A 44 5.83 -7.99 -13.69
C ARG A 44 6.00 -6.78 -14.62
N PHE A 45 6.48 -5.67 -14.09
CA PHE A 45 6.62 -4.40 -14.80
C PHE A 45 8.09 -4.04 -15.07
N MET A 46 9.04 -4.88 -14.65
CA MET A 46 10.46 -4.68 -14.96
C MET A 46 10.68 -4.72 -16.47
N MET A 47 11.55 -3.84 -16.95
CA MET A 47 11.91 -3.83 -18.37
C MET A 47 12.69 -5.11 -18.74
N PRO A 48 12.54 -5.63 -19.97
CA PRO A 48 13.33 -6.76 -20.43
C PRO A 48 14.84 -6.52 -20.28
N GLY A 49 15.52 -7.38 -19.52
CA GLY A 49 16.95 -7.27 -19.26
C GLY A 49 17.36 -6.21 -18.23
N SER A 50 16.39 -5.59 -17.54
CA SER A 50 16.62 -4.66 -16.44
C SER A 50 16.11 -5.21 -15.11
N ILE A 51 16.56 -4.60 -14.01
CA ILE A 51 16.02 -4.77 -12.66
C ILE A 51 15.11 -3.60 -12.24
N ASP A 52 14.92 -2.63 -13.13
CA ASP A 52 14.19 -1.40 -12.86
C ASP A 52 12.86 -1.34 -13.60
N VAL A 53 11.94 -0.52 -13.05
CA VAL A 53 10.65 -0.16 -13.65
C VAL A 53 10.68 1.32 -14.01
N HIS A 54 10.14 1.68 -15.19
CA HIS A 54 10.01 3.10 -15.56
C HIS A 54 8.88 3.75 -14.75
N LYS A 55 9.05 5.01 -14.32
CA LYS A 55 8.07 5.73 -13.48
C LYS A 55 6.67 5.79 -14.10
N ASP A 56 6.59 5.82 -15.42
CA ASP A 56 5.28 5.87 -16.09
C ASP A 56 4.51 4.56 -15.93
N ASP A 57 5.20 3.41 -15.81
CA ASP A 57 4.59 2.08 -15.61
C ASP A 57 4.21 1.82 -14.14
N ILE A 58 4.64 2.68 -13.22
CA ILE A 58 4.33 2.55 -11.79
C ILE A 58 2.82 2.73 -11.54
N PHE A 59 2.12 3.53 -12.34
CA PHE A 59 0.67 3.71 -12.20
C PHE A 59 -0.10 2.42 -12.46
N GLU A 60 0.27 1.72 -13.53
CA GLU A 60 -0.29 0.43 -13.90
C GLU A 60 0.10 -0.64 -12.86
N LEU A 61 1.33 -0.58 -12.33
CA LEU A 61 1.75 -1.44 -11.21
C LEU A 61 0.91 -1.20 -9.95
N LEU A 62 0.67 0.05 -9.56
CA LEU A 62 -0.19 0.39 -8.41
C LEU A 62 -1.61 -0.12 -8.61
N THR A 63 -2.15 0.08 -9.82
CA THR A 63 -3.47 -0.45 -10.21
C THR A 63 -3.51 -1.97 -10.08
N PHE A 64 -2.48 -2.65 -10.57
CA PHE A 64 -2.34 -4.10 -10.46
C PHE A 64 -2.27 -4.59 -9.00
N LEU A 65 -1.64 -3.81 -8.12
CA LEU A 65 -1.56 -4.09 -6.69
C LEU A 65 -2.86 -3.77 -5.92
N GLY A 66 -3.88 -3.22 -6.59
CA GLY A 66 -5.17 -2.86 -5.99
C GLY A 66 -5.13 -1.54 -5.21
N CYS A 67 -4.18 -0.66 -5.52
CA CYS A 67 -4.09 0.67 -4.92
C CYS A 67 -5.21 1.58 -5.45
N VAL A 68 -5.84 2.35 -4.56
CA VAL A 68 -7.07 3.10 -4.89
C VAL A 68 -6.89 4.60 -5.13
N PHE A 69 -5.91 5.26 -4.50
CA PHE A 69 -5.70 6.70 -4.64
C PHE A 69 -4.64 6.99 -5.70
N LEU A 70 -5.06 7.03 -6.96
CA LEU A 70 -4.16 7.13 -8.12
C LEU A 70 -4.17 8.53 -8.76
N ASP A 71 -4.24 9.59 -7.96
CA ASP A 71 -4.09 10.95 -8.49
C ASP A 71 -2.70 11.10 -9.13
N ARG A 72 -2.67 11.36 -10.44
CA ARG A 72 -1.42 11.34 -11.21
C ARG A 72 -0.45 12.43 -10.78
N VAL A 73 -0.93 13.57 -10.31
CA VAL A 73 -0.08 14.68 -9.90
C VAL A 73 0.54 14.38 -8.53
N GLU A 74 -0.27 13.97 -7.56
CA GLU A 74 0.20 13.68 -6.21
C GLU A 74 1.12 12.45 -6.18
N VAL A 75 0.74 11.37 -6.87
CA VAL A 75 1.55 10.15 -6.94
C VAL A 75 2.86 10.38 -7.69
N ARG A 76 2.86 11.18 -8.78
CA ARG A 76 4.11 11.54 -9.47
C ARG A 76 5.03 12.34 -8.56
N ALA A 77 4.49 13.29 -7.81
CA ALA A 77 5.28 14.05 -6.84
C ALA A 77 5.90 13.16 -5.75
N LEU A 78 5.21 12.10 -5.31
CA LEU A 78 5.78 11.11 -4.37
C LEU A 78 6.92 10.29 -4.99
N MET A 79 6.78 9.88 -6.26
CA MET A 79 7.85 9.20 -6.99
C MET A 79 9.08 10.10 -7.16
N ASP A 80 8.88 11.37 -7.50
CA ASP A 80 9.95 12.36 -7.70
C ASP A 80 10.66 12.72 -6.39
N LYS A 81 9.96 12.68 -5.25
CA LYS A 81 10.57 12.78 -3.91
C LYS A 81 11.39 11.54 -3.51
N THR A 82 11.12 10.40 -4.14
CA THR A 82 11.80 9.14 -3.82
C THR A 82 13.09 8.99 -4.63
N THR A 83 13.01 9.24 -5.94
CA THR A 83 14.18 9.15 -6.81
C THR A 83 14.12 10.21 -7.91
N LYS A 84 15.27 10.75 -8.29
CA LYS A 84 15.42 11.75 -9.36
C LYS A 84 15.47 11.13 -10.76
N TYR A 85 15.63 9.81 -10.85
CA TYR A 85 15.73 9.09 -12.11
C TYR A 85 14.34 8.76 -12.66
N ASP A 86 14.24 8.52 -13.97
CA ASP A 86 13.00 8.07 -14.61
C ASP A 86 12.73 6.58 -14.39
N TYR A 87 13.73 5.86 -13.88
CA TYR A 87 13.66 4.44 -13.53
C TYR A 87 13.78 4.28 -12.02
N MET A 88 13.08 3.28 -11.50
CA MET A 88 12.99 2.98 -10.09
C MET A 88 13.42 1.52 -9.88
N ALA A 89 14.46 1.33 -9.07
CA ALA A 89 14.84 0.00 -8.57
C ALA A 89 13.86 -0.43 -7.46
N PHE A 90 13.91 -1.70 -7.05
CA PHE A 90 12.98 -2.19 -6.04
C PHE A 90 13.07 -1.48 -4.70
N ASP A 91 14.28 -1.16 -4.21
CA ASP A 91 14.47 -0.46 -2.93
C ASP A 91 13.86 0.96 -2.97
N ASP A 92 14.00 1.65 -4.10
CA ASP A 92 13.33 2.93 -4.32
C ASP A 92 11.80 2.73 -4.35
N PHE A 93 11.31 1.69 -5.02
CA PHE A 93 9.89 1.38 -5.07
C PHE A 93 9.30 1.07 -3.69
N GLU A 94 10.01 0.31 -2.86
CA GLU A 94 9.61 0.04 -1.47
C GLU A 94 9.55 1.35 -0.67
N SER A 95 10.56 2.22 -0.78
CA SER A 95 10.57 3.53 -0.14
C SER A 95 9.44 4.44 -0.63
N PHE A 96 9.10 4.35 -1.92
CA PHE A 96 7.95 5.04 -2.50
C PHE A 96 6.64 4.49 -1.93
N MET A 97 6.49 3.17 -1.81
CA MET A 97 5.28 2.54 -1.26
C MET A 97 5.03 2.93 0.20
N GLY A 98 6.07 3.15 1.00
CA GLY A 98 5.93 3.71 2.35
C GLY A 98 5.31 5.10 2.34
N LYS A 99 5.80 6.00 1.48
CA LYS A 99 5.24 7.36 1.32
C LYS A 99 3.82 7.33 0.75
N TYR A 100 3.56 6.42 -0.20
CA TYR A 100 2.24 6.22 -0.78
C TYR A 100 1.22 5.74 0.26
N ALA A 101 1.63 4.88 1.19
CA ALA A 101 0.76 4.41 2.26
C ALA A 101 0.37 5.55 3.24
N GLN A 102 1.31 6.42 3.60
CA GLN A 102 1.01 7.63 4.39
C GLN A 102 0.03 8.54 3.66
N TYR A 103 0.27 8.79 2.38
CA TYR A 103 -0.66 9.53 1.54
C TYR A 103 -2.06 8.90 1.56
N CYS A 104 -2.18 7.57 1.44
CA CYS A 104 -3.47 6.88 1.53
C CYS A 104 -4.14 7.09 2.89
N GLN A 105 -3.38 6.98 3.98
CA GLN A 105 -3.90 7.20 5.34
C GLN A 105 -4.45 8.62 5.52
N GLU A 106 -3.73 9.64 5.02
CA GLU A 106 -4.19 11.02 5.04
C GLU A 106 -5.46 11.21 4.21
N ARG A 107 -5.54 10.62 3.02
CA ARG A 107 -6.74 10.68 2.16
C ARG A 107 -7.94 9.99 2.81
N TYR A 108 -7.72 8.83 3.41
CA TYR A 108 -8.78 8.13 4.16
C TYR A 108 -9.26 8.96 5.34
N ARG A 109 -8.36 9.59 6.11
CA ARG A 109 -8.73 10.48 7.22
C ARG A 109 -9.58 11.65 6.74
N VAL A 110 -9.17 12.34 5.67
CA VAL A 110 -9.94 13.46 5.10
C VAL A 110 -11.34 13.02 4.65
N ILE A 111 -11.46 11.84 4.04
CA ILE A 111 -12.75 11.29 3.64
C ILE A 111 -13.57 10.94 4.89
N PHE A 112 -12.97 10.29 5.88
CA PHE A 112 -13.63 9.88 7.11
C PHE A 112 -14.18 11.09 7.86
N ASP A 113 -13.36 12.11 8.12
CA ASP A 113 -13.72 13.34 8.83
C ASP A 113 -14.85 14.10 8.12
N ARG A 114 -14.99 13.93 6.80
CA ARG A 114 -16.10 14.53 6.03
C ARG A 114 -17.45 13.85 6.32
N PHE A 115 -17.45 12.56 6.68
CA PHE A 115 -18.66 11.79 6.96
C PHE A 115 -18.92 11.60 8.47
N ASP A 116 -17.93 11.84 9.31
CA ASP A 116 -18.04 11.87 10.78
C ASP A 116 -18.54 13.26 11.25
N GLU A 117 -19.78 13.61 10.90
CA GLU A 117 -20.35 14.94 11.13
C GLU A 117 -20.37 15.35 12.62
N ASP A 118 -20.44 14.36 13.52
CA ASP A 118 -20.46 14.57 14.96
C ASP A 118 -19.08 14.44 15.62
N GLY A 119 -18.04 14.11 14.85
CA GLY A 119 -16.68 13.91 15.35
C GLY A 119 -16.57 12.75 16.36
N SER A 120 -17.47 11.78 16.29
CA SER A 120 -17.51 10.63 17.21
C SER A 120 -16.39 9.63 16.96
N GLY A 121 -15.73 9.70 15.79
CA GLY A 121 -14.84 8.66 15.30
C GLY A 121 -15.61 7.49 14.68
N THR A 122 -16.89 7.67 14.32
CA THR A 122 -17.73 6.65 13.68
C THR A 122 -18.59 7.25 12.58
N ILE A 123 -18.67 6.58 11.43
CA ILE A 123 -19.60 6.99 10.35
C ILE A 123 -20.96 6.34 10.62
N SER A 124 -21.96 7.16 10.94
CA SER A 124 -23.34 6.70 11.12
C SER A 124 -24.00 6.47 9.75
N ILE A 125 -24.67 5.33 9.61
CA ILE A 125 -25.54 5.03 8.48
C ILE A 125 -26.97 5.12 9.01
N GLU A 126 -27.65 6.23 8.80
CA GLU A 126 -29.11 6.31 9.02
C GLU A 126 -29.88 5.57 7.92
#